data_AF-A0AB37DEQ2-F1
#
_entry.id   AF-A0AB37DEQ2-F1
#
_cell.length_a   1.000
_cell.length_b   1.000
_cell.length_c   1.000
_cell.angle_alpha   90.00
_cell.angle_beta   90.00
_cell.angle_gamma   90.00
#
_symmetry.space_group_name_H-M   'P 1'
#
loop_
_entity.id
_entity.type
_entity.pdbx_description
1 polymer ?
#
loop_
_entity_poly.entity_id
_entity_poly.type
_entity_poly.pdbx_seq_one_letter_code
_entity_poly.pdbx_strand_id
1 'polypeptide(L)'
;MDLRQHNTQERIVAGLIDCLEAKPFRELENKDIYNKACITHRTFFRYYSDKNELLNDLEKSLINGLQSALIKDRNSLIGLKHEPDPDDILTLADPAFRHTLLFCDKYKRSLRVLVSKK
;
A
#
# COMPACT_ATOMS: atom_id res chain seq x y z
N MET A 1 -13.03 -15.19 -5.17
CA MET A 1 -13.05 -14.63 -3.80
C MET A 1 -14.32 -13.79 -3.67
N ASP A 2 -15.03 -13.83 -2.53
CA ASP A 2 -16.33 -13.18 -2.31
C ASP A 2 -16.16 -11.65 -2.11
N LEU A 3 -16.99 -10.82 -2.75
CA LEU A 3 -16.99 -9.35 -2.60
C LEU A 3 -17.11 -8.91 -1.14
N ARG A 4 -17.84 -9.68 -0.32
CA ARG A 4 -17.98 -9.42 1.13
C ARG A 4 -16.67 -9.62 1.88
N GLN A 5 -15.85 -10.57 1.45
CA GLN A 5 -14.53 -10.80 2.04
C GLN A 5 -13.59 -9.63 1.75
N HIS A 6 -13.60 -9.12 0.51
CA HIS A 6 -12.78 -7.99 0.10
C HIS A 6 -13.09 -6.73 0.93
N ASN A 7 -14.37 -6.38 1.05
CA ASN A 7 -14.81 -5.23 1.85
C ASN A 7 -14.39 -5.37 3.34
N THR A 8 -14.47 -6.58 3.90
CA THR A 8 -14.05 -6.79 5.31
C THR A 8 -12.54 -6.60 5.48
N GLN A 9 -11.73 -7.13 4.56
CA GLN A 9 -10.28 -6.99 4.62
C GLN A 9 -9.84 -5.53 4.46
N GLU A 10 -10.47 -4.77 3.56
CA GLU A 10 -10.26 -3.33 3.40
C GLU A 10 -10.56 -2.56 4.70
N ARG A 11 -11.66 -2.90 5.39
CA ARG A 11 -12.01 -2.30 6.69
C ARG A 11 -10.98 -2.62 7.78
N ILE A 12 -10.44 -3.84 7.81
CA ILE A 12 -9.39 -4.22 8.75
C ILE A 12 -8.12 -3.40 8.51
N VAL A 13 -7.69 -3.28 7.24
CA VAL A 13 -6.54 -2.45 6.86
C VAL A 13 -6.78 -0.99 7.24
N ALA A 14 -7.97 -0.44 6.96
CA ALA A 14 -8.32 0.92 7.36
C ALA A 14 -8.24 1.11 8.89
N GLY A 15 -8.73 0.13 9.66
CA GLY A 15 -8.61 0.13 11.13
C GLY A 15 -7.16 0.15 11.62
N LEU A 16 -6.26 -0.61 10.97
CA LEU A 16 -4.83 -0.57 11.29
C LEU A 16 -4.23 0.82 11.02
N ILE A 17 -4.52 1.40 9.85
CA ILE A 17 -4.00 2.73 9.47
C ILE A 17 -4.47 3.79 10.46
N ASP A 18 -5.75 3.80 10.81
CA ASP A 18 -6.30 4.70 11.82
C ASP A 18 -5.62 4.53 13.19
N CYS A 19 -5.33 3.30 13.60
CA CYS A 19 -4.63 3.00 14.85
C CYS A 19 -3.19 3.50 14.83
N LEU A 20 -2.48 3.23 13.74
CA LEU A 20 -1.10 3.69 13.52
C LEU A 20 -1.01 5.22 13.43
N GLU A 21 -2.07 5.91 12.97
CA GLU A 21 -2.18 7.37 13.02
C GLU A 21 -2.30 7.90 14.45
N ALA A 22 -2.87 7.12 15.38
CA ALA A 22 -3.08 7.54 16.77
C ALA A 22 -1.90 7.24 17.71
N LYS A 23 -1.29 6.05 17.62
CA LYS A 23 -0.19 5.64 18.52
C LYS A 23 0.82 4.68 17.85
N PRO A 24 2.04 4.52 18.41
CA PRO A 24 3.07 3.65 17.83
C PRO A 24 2.62 2.19 17.72
N PHE A 25 3.06 1.49 16.65
CA PHE A 25 2.70 0.08 16.40
C PHE A 25 2.97 -0.84 17.60
N ARG A 26 4.07 -0.61 18.31
CA ARG A 26 4.48 -1.36 19.52
C ARG A 26 3.43 -1.32 20.63
N GLU A 27 2.64 -0.25 20.72
CA GLU A 27 1.59 -0.05 21.73
C GLU A 27 0.20 -0.45 21.24
N LEU A 28 0.06 -0.88 19.99
CA LEU A 28 -1.22 -1.41 19.46
C LEU A 28 -1.50 -2.81 20.01
N GLU A 29 -2.76 -3.10 20.28
CA GLU A 29 -3.28 -4.44 20.48
C GLU A 29 -4.25 -4.82 19.34
N ASN A 30 -4.47 -6.11 19.11
CA ASN A 30 -5.44 -6.58 18.11
C ASN A 30 -6.84 -5.96 18.33
N LYS A 31 -7.21 -5.71 19.60
CA LYS A 31 -8.47 -5.06 19.98
C LYS A 31 -8.62 -3.65 19.49
N ASP A 32 -7.54 -2.88 19.44
CA ASP A 32 -7.58 -1.52 18.94
C ASP A 32 -8.03 -1.53 17.47
N ILE A 33 -7.47 -2.46 16.69
CA ILE A 33 -7.71 -2.59 15.24
C ILE A 33 -9.13 -3.06 14.97
N TYR A 34 -9.59 -4.16 15.58
CA TYR A 34 -10.93 -4.67 15.28
C TYR A 34 -12.04 -3.74 15.78
N ASN A 35 -11.81 -3.00 16.89
CA ASN A 35 -12.73 -1.96 17.35
C ASN A 35 -12.80 -0.81 16.34
N LYS A 36 -11.65 -0.35 15.85
CA LYS A 36 -11.58 0.76 14.89
C LYS A 36 -12.16 0.38 13.52
N ALA A 37 -11.99 -0.88 13.11
CA ALA A 37 -12.59 -1.43 11.90
C ALA A 37 -14.10 -1.72 12.03
N CYS A 38 -14.68 -1.57 13.23
CA CYS A 38 -16.06 -1.91 13.58
C CYS A 38 -16.43 -3.37 13.23
N ILE A 39 -15.55 -4.31 13.57
CA ILE A 39 -15.77 -5.75 13.39
C ILE A 39 -15.58 -6.50 14.70
N THR A 40 -16.09 -7.74 14.76
CA THR A 40 -15.91 -8.59 15.96
C THR A 40 -14.51 -9.17 16.02
N HIS A 41 -14.06 -9.51 17.24
CA HIS A 41 -12.87 -10.34 17.48
C HIS A 41 -12.88 -11.59 16.57
N ARG A 42 -13.97 -12.36 16.58
CA ARG A 42 -14.10 -13.57 15.75
C ARG A 42 -13.90 -13.28 14.26
N THR A 43 -14.38 -12.15 13.77
CA THR A 43 -14.19 -11.74 12.38
C THR A 43 -12.73 -11.41 12.10
N PHE A 44 -12.05 -10.65 12.96
CA PHE A 44 -10.63 -10.32 12.79
C PHE A 44 -9.77 -11.58 12.68
N PHE A 45 -9.91 -12.48 13.67
CA PHE A 45 -9.12 -13.72 13.74
C PHE A 45 -9.46 -14.75 12.65
N ARG A 46 -10.49 -14.50 11.83
CA ARG A 46 -10.74 -15.28 10.62
C ARG A 46 -9.84 -14.86 9.45
N TYR A 47 -9.39 -13.61 9.42
CA TYR A 47 -8.51 -13.08 8.37
C TYR A 47 -7.05 -13.06 8.81
N TYR A 48 -6.78 -12.74 10.07
CA TYR A 48 -5.43 -12.53 10.59
C TYR A 48 -5.29 -13.11 11.99
N SER A 49 -4.24 -13.88 12.21
CA SER A 49 -3.83 -14.41 13.51
C SER A 49 -3.44 -13.31 14.49
N ASP A 50 -2.80 -12.23 14.03
CA ASP A 50 -2.47 -11.07 14.85
C ASP A 50 -2.21 -9.78 14.03
N LYS A 51 -1.91 -8.68 14.73
CA LYS A 51 -1.54 -7.40 14.11
C LYS A 51 -0.27 -7.45 13.26
N ASN A 52 0.64 -8.39 13.52
CA ASN A 52 1.90 -8.52 12.78
C ASN A 52 1.66 -9.18 11.43
N GLU A 53 0.83 -10.22 11.38
CA GLU A 53 0.41 -10.83 10.11
C GLU A 53 -0.32 -9.82 9.23
N LEU A 54 -1.25 -9.04 9.81
CA LEU A 54 -1.94 -7.97 9.11
C LEU A 54 -0.97 -6.91 8.55
N LEU A 55 -0.01 -6.46 9.35
CA LEU A 55 0.99 -5.48 8.92
C LEU A 55 1.85 -6.03 7.79
N ASN A 56 2.36 -7.25 7.95
CA ASN A 56 3.19 -7.93 6.95
C ASN A 56 2.47 -8.09 5.61
N ASP A 57 1.19 -8.47 5.65
CA ASP A 57 0.38 -8.60 4.43
C ASP A 57 0.13 -7.26 3.74
N LEU A 58 -0.11 -6.19 4.52
CA LEU A 58 -0.20 -4.83 3.98
C LEU A 58 1.12 -4.40 3.34
N GLU A 59 2.25 -4.58 4.02
CA GLU A 59 3.58 -4.23 3.50
C GLU A 59 3.91 -4.99 2.22
N LYS A 60 3.69 -6.31 2.20
CA LYS A 60 3.87 -7.14 1.00
C LYS A 60 3.00 -6.65 -0.16
N SER A 61 1.73 -6.33 0.10
CA SER A 61 0.82 -5.81 -0.92
C SER A 61 1.34 -4.48 -1.50
N LEU A 62 1.80 -3.57 -0.65
CA LEU A 62 2.33 -2.28 -1.06
C LEU A 62 3.65 -2.41 -1.83
N ILE A 63 4.57 -3.24 -1.36
CA ILE A 63 5.87 -3.49 -2.02
C ILE A 63 5.66 -4.12 -3.40
N ASN A 64 4.82 -5.16 -3.48
CA ASN A 64 4.54 -5.83 -4.75
C ASN A 64 3.83 -4.89 -5.74
N GLY A 65 2.91 -4.06 -5.24
CA GLY A 65 2.23 -3.04 -6.04
C GLY A 65 3.19 -1.98 -6.58
N LEU A 66 4.10 -1.50 -5.74
CA LEU A 66 5.14 -0.54 -6.13
C LEU A 66 6.11 -1.14 -7.14
N GLN A 67 6.59 -2.37 -6.92
CA GLN A 67 7.43 -3.10 -7.88
C GLN A 67 6.74 -3.25 -9.23
N SER A 68 5.45 -3.60 -9.24
CA SER A 68 4.66 -3.73 -10.46
C SER A 68 4.51 -2.39 -11.19
N ALA A 69 4.35 -1.29 -10.45
CA ALA A 69 4.30 0.06 -11.03
C ALA A 69 5.65 0.46 -11.66
N LEU A 70 6.75 0.21 -10.96
CA LEU A 70 8.11 0.46 -11.46
C LEU A 70 8.43 -0.35 -12.72
N ILE A 71 8.01 -1.62 -12.78
CA ILE A 71 8.19 -2.45 -13.99
C ILE A 71 7.40 -1.87 -15.17
N LYS A 72 6.17 -1.37 -14.95
CA LYS A 72 5.37 -0.74 -16.01
C LYS A 72 6.05 0.52 -16.53
N ASP A 73 6.48 1.39 -15.62
CA ASP A 73 7.23 2.60 -15.97
C ASP A 73 8.49 2.26 -16.74
N ARG A 74 9.30 1.30 -16.27
CA ARG A 74 10.50 0.84 -16.97
C ARG A 74 10.18 0.31 -18.37
N ASN A 75 9.13 -0.51 -18.51
CA ASN A 75 8.74 -1.06 -19.80
C ASN A 75 8.31 0.01 -20.81
N SER A 76 7.72 1.12 -20.34
CA SER A 76 7.41 2.27 -21.17
C SER A 76 8.65 2.98 -21.71
N LEU A 77 9.84 2.74 -21.13
CA LEU A 77 11.12 3.34 -21.53
C LEU A 77 11.99 2.44 -22.42
N ILE A 78 11.65 1.15 -22.59
CA ILE A 78 12.47 0.16 -23.34
C ILE A 78 12.58 0.46 -24.86
N GLY A 79 11.75 1.38 -25.37
CA GLY A 79 11.75 1.75 -26.80
C GLY A 79 12.97 2.54 -27.28
N LEU A 80 13.75 3.16 -26.37
CA LEU A 80 14.95 3.92 -26.71
C LEU A 80 16.10 2.99 -27.11
N LYS A 81 16.48 3.02 -28.39
CA LYS A 81 17.62 2.26 -28.93
C LYS A 81 18.92 3.07 -28.99
N HIS A 82 18.89 4.31 -28.52
CA HIS A 82 20.02 5.23 -28.44
C HIS A 82 20.02 5.93 -27.09
N GLU A 83 21.12 6.61 -26.80
CA GLU A 83 21.19 7.54 -25.68
C GLU A 83 20.14 8.65 -25.91
N PRO A 84 19.30 8.96 -24.91
CA PRO A 84 18.21 9.92 -25.09
C PRO A 84 18.77 11.34 -25.26
N ASP A 85 18.28 12.03 -26.28
CA ASP A 85 18.55 13.45 -26.49
C ASP A 85 17.61 14.33 -25.61
N PRO A 86 17.81 15.66 -25.55
CA PRO A 86 16.97 16.53 -24.72
C PRO A 86 15.46 16.45 -25.02
N ASP A 87 15.07 16.23 -26.28
CA ASP A 87 13.66 16.12 -26.68
C ASP A 87 13.08 14.75 -26.27
N ASP A 88 13.88 13.67 -26.36
CA ASP A 88 13.52 12.37 -25.79
C ASP A 88 13.30 12.47 -24.27
N ILE A 89 14.19 13.15 -23.56
CA ILE A 89 14.08 13.32 -22.11
C ILE A 89 12.78 14.07 -21.76
N LEU A 90 12.47 15.13 -22.50
CA LEU A 90 11.23 15.90 -22.29
C LEU A 90 9.98 15.07 -22.55
N THR A 91 9.97 14.24 -23.59
CA THR A 91 8.82 13.38 -23.92
C THR A 91 8.68 12.18 -22.97
N LEU A 92 9.78 11.67 -22.44
CA LEU A 92 9.80 10.52 -21.54
C LEU A 92 9.67 10.86 -20.06
N ALA A 93 9.86 12.14 -19.68
CA ALA A 93 9.69 12.59 -18.30
C ALA A 93 8.31 12.23 -17.73
N ASP A 94 7.26 12.39 -18.54
CA ASP A 94 5.87 12.10 -18.16
C ASP A 94 5.60 10.59 -17.96
N PRO A 95 5.92 9.69 -18.92
CA PRO A 95 5.72 8.25 -18.73
C PRO A 95 6.71 7.61 -17.76
N ALA A 96 7.90 8.18 -17.53
CA ALA A 96 8.97 7.56 -16.75
C ALA A 96 8.59 7.23 -15.30
N PHE A 97 7.62 7.93 -14.72
CA PHE A 97 7.17 7.70 -13.36
C PHE A 97 5.65 7.65 -13.20
N ARG A 98 4.90 7.62 -14.32
CA ARG A 98 3.44 7.78 -14.30
C ARG A 98 2.77 6.76 -13.39
N HIS A 99 3.08 5.48 -13.55
CA HIS A 99 2.44 4.41 -12.77
C HIS A 99 2.89 4.44 -11.32
N THR A 100 4.17 4.74 -11.07
CA THR A 100 4.73 4.88 -9.73
C THR A 100 4.06 6.02 -8.97
N LEU A 101 3.92 7.20 -9.59
CA LEU A 101 3.26 8.35 -8.98
C LEU A 101 1.77 8.08 -8.72
N LEU A 102 1.06 7.47 -9.67
CA LEU A 102 -0.35 7.08 -9.48
C LEU A 102 -0.52 6.07 -8.34
N PHE A 103 0.40 5.11 -8.21
CA PHE A 103 0.38 4.15 -7.10
C PHE A 103 0.62 4.85 -5.76
N CYS A 104 1.65 5.71 -5.69
CA CYS A 104 1.96 6.48 -4.49
C CYS A 104 0.82 7.40 -4.08
N ASP A 105 0.14 8.05 -5.04
CA ASP A 105 -1.02 8.89 -4.75
C ASP A 105 -2.20 8.08 -4.21
N LYS A 106 -2.53 6.96 -4.86
CA LYS A 106 -3.59 6.05 -4.42
C LYS A 106 -3.39 5.53 -2.99
N TYR A 107 -2.16 5.16 -2.64
CA TYR A 107 -1.84 4.58 -1.32
C TYR A 107 -1.16 5.57 -0.38
N LYS A 108 -1.23 6.87 -0.67
CA LYS A 108 -0.54 7.96 0.06
C LYS A 108 -0.75 7.92 1.56
N ARG A 109 -1.97 7.62 2.00
CA ARG A 109 -2.32 7.54 3.43
C ARG A 109 -1.54 6.42 4.11
N SER A 110 -1.63 5.19 3.58
CA SER A 110 -0.94 4.03 4.13
C SER A 110 0.58 4.21 4.10
N LEU A 111 1.12 4.66 2.97
CA LEU A 111 2.56 4.89 2.80
C LEU A 111 3.08 5.93 3.79
N ARG A 112 2.35 7.05 3.96
CA ARG A 112 2.72 8.08 4.94
C ARG A 112 2.82 7.49 6.34
N VAL A 113 1.84 6.72 6.77
CA VAL A 113 1.78 6.19 8.13
C VAL A 113 2.88 5.16 8.40
N LEU A 114 3.23 4.35 7.40
CA LEU A 114 4.26 3.32 7.53
C LEU A 114 5.70 3.87 7.47
N VAL A 115 5.93 4.94 6.72
CA VAL A 115 7.29 5.50 6.50
C VAL A 115 7.58 6.71 7.40
N SER A 116 6.57 7.34 7.98
CA SER A 116 6.78 8.44 8.92
C SER A 116 7.38 7.93 10.23
N LYS A 117 8.49 8.53 10.67
CA LYS A 117 8.98 8.32 12.04
C LYS A 117 7.94 8.85 13.03
N LYS A 118 7.55 8.02 13.99
CA LYS A 118 6.72 8.37 15.15
C LYS A 118 7.45 8.07 16.43
#